data_AF-A0A7J2TQA2-F1
#
_entry.id   AF-A0A7J2TQA2-F1
#
_cell.length_a   1.000
_cell.length_b   1.000
_cell.length_c   1.000
_cell.angle_alpha   90.00
_cell.angle_beta   90.00
_cell.angle_gamma   90.00
#
_symmetry.space_group_name_H-M   'P 1'
#
loop_
_entity.id
_entity.type
_entity.pdbx_description
1 polymer ?
#
loop_
_entity_poly.entity_id
_entity_poly.type
_entity_poly.pdbx_seq_one_letter_code
_entity_poly.pdbx_strand_id
1 'polypeptide(L)'
;MPYCSKCGAKLKEDDKYCYKCGTPATKIVKEEFTISADNLIEKVKELLHEGNITRIIIKDEKDKIMLEIPATVGVIGAVLAPWLAALGVIAALATNCKIVVERRE
;
A
#
# COMPACT_ATOMS: atom_id res chain seq x y z
N MET A 1 7.21 15.96 -7.51
CA MET A 1 8.58 16.20 -6.99
C MET A 1 8.93 15.14 -5.96
N PRO A 2 9.66 14.09 -6.35
CA PRO A 2 10.09 13.07 -5.41
C PRO A 2 11.08 13.67 -4.40
N TYR A 3 10.92 13.31 -3.13
CA TYR A 3 11.92 13.56 -2.09
C TYR A 3 12.51 12.22 -1.69
N CYS A 4 13.80 12.20 -1.34
CA CYS A 4 14.44 10.98 -0.88
C CYS A 4 13.80 10.51 0.43
N SER A 5 13.29 9.28 0.45
CA SER A 5 12.68 8.64 1.61
C SER A 5 13.61 8.50 2.82
N LYS A 6 14.94 8.50 2.59
CA LYS A 6 15.95 8.36 3.66
C LYS A 6 16.44 9.70 4.21
N CYS A 7 16.71 10.69 3.35
CA CYS A 7 17.41 11.92 3.75
C CYS A 7 16.67 13.23 3.43
N GLY A 8 15.48 13.16 2.82
CA GLY A 8 14.65 14.34 2.50
C GLY A 8 15.20 15.24 1.39
N ALA A 9 16.27 14.85 0.71
CA ALA A 9 16.80 15.61 -0.42
C ALA A 9 15.80 15.63 -1.59
N LYS A 10 15.67 16.77 -2.26
CA LYS A 10 14.81 16.94 -3.43
C LYS A 10 15.39 16.19 -4.64
N LEU A 11 14.67 15.22 -5.17
CA LEU A 11 15.10 14.41 -6.31
C LEU A 11 14.51 14.96 -7.60
N LYS A 12 15.25 14.82 -8.70
CA LYS A 12 14.71 15.00 -10.04
C LYS A 12 13.92 13.75 -10.44
N GLU A 13 13.01 13.89 -11.40
CA GLU A 13 12.14 12.78 -11.82
C GLU A 13 12.92 11.61 -12.45
N ASP A 14 14.09 11.87 -13.04
CA ASP A 14 14.93 10.86 -13.72
C ASP A 14 16.13 10.37 -12.87
N ASP A 15 16.27 10.83 -11.63
CA ASP A 15 17.37 10.39 -10.77
C ASP A 15 17.18 8.90 -10.40
N LYS A 16 18.16 8.04 -10.68
CA LYS A 16 18.14 6.62 -10.24
C LYS A 16 18.51 6.47 -8.76
N TYR A 17 19.31 7.40 -8.25
CA TYR A 17 19.83 7.40 -6.89
C TYR A 17 19.81 8.82 -6.33
N CYS A 18 19.62 8.93 -5.02
CA CYS A 18 19.73 10.20 -4.33
C CYS A 18 21.18 10.70 -4.32
N TYR A 19 21.42 11.90 -4.87
CA TYR A 19 22.74 12.54 -4.89
C TYR A 19 23.36 12.77 -3.50
N LYS A 20 22.53 12.83 -2.44
CA LYS A 20 22.99 13.12 -1.07
C LYS A 20 23.35 11.86 -0.28
N CYS A 21 22.61 10.76 -0.44
CA CYS A 21 22.75 9.58 0.42
C CYS A 21 22.86 8.24 -0.32
N GLY A 22 22.81 8.23 -1.65
CA GLY A 22 22.95 7.03 -2.48
C GLY A 22 21.77 6.05 -2.44
N THR A 23 20.69 6.35 -1.72
CA THR A 23 19.48 5.51 -1.71
C THR A 23 18.81 5.56 -3.09
N PRO A 24 18.32 4.43 -3.63
CA PRO A 24 17.57 4.43 -4.88
C PRO A 24 16.41 5.42 -4.80
N ALA A 25 16.29 6.24 -5.84
CA ALA A 25 15.24 7.23 -5.96
C ALA A 25 13.97 6.54 -6.50
N THR A 26 13.47 5.58 -5.71
CA THR A 26 12.23 4.87 -6.03
C THR A 26 11.06 5.84 -5.92
N LYS A 27 10.32 6.00 -7.01
CA LYS A 27 9.12 6.82 -7.04
C LYS A 27 7.99 6.03 -6.38
N ILE A 28 7.31 6.65 -5.41
CA ILE A 28 6.15 6.05 -4.75
C ILE A 28 4.90 6.77 -5.25
N VAL A 29 4.01 6.03 -5.90
CA VAL A 29 2.71 6.54 -6.35
C VAL A 29 1.65 6.09 -5.34
N LYS A 30 0.83 7.02 -4.88
CA LYS A 30 -0.32 6.73 -4.03
C LYS A 30 -1.57 6.71 -4.88
N GLU A 31 -2.32 5.63 -4.78
CA GLU A 31 -3.62 5.48 -5.43
C GLU A 31 -4.68 5.21 -4.38
N GLU A 32 -5.87 5.79 -4.56
CA GLU A 32 -7.00 5.59 -3.67
C GLU A 32 -8.18 5.01 -4.45
N PHE A 33 -8.74 3.93 -3.92
CA PHE A 33 -9.88 3.23 -4.50
C PHE A 33 -10.99 3.17 -3.46
N THR A 34 -12.21 3.58 -3.82
CA THR A 34 -13.39 3.36 -2.97
C THR A 34 -14.08 2.11 -3.47
N ILE A 35 -14.21 1.11 -2.60
CA ILE A 35 -14.80 -0.18 -2.98
C ILE A 35 -15.76 -0.68 -1.89
N SER A 36 -16.73 -1.51 -2.30
CA SER A 36 -17.62 -2.16 -1.35
C SER A 36 -16.88 -3.23 -0.55
N ALA A 37 -17.37 -3.49 0.66
CA ALA A 37 -16.79 -4.44 1.58
C ALA A 37 -16.69 -5.88 1.01
N ASP A 38 -17.67 -6.31 0.22
CA ASP A 38 -17.70 -7.63 -0.42
C ASP A 38 -16.52 -7.85 -1.38
N ASN A 39 -16.07 -6.80 -2.06
CA ASN A 39 -14.98 -6.86 -3.02
C ASN A 39 -13.61 -6.59 -2.37
N LEU A 40 -13.56 -6.25 -1.08
CA LEU A 40 -12.36 -5.81 -0.36
C LEU A 40 -11.25 -6.86 -0.43
N ILE A 41 -11.61 -8.11 -0.12
CA ILE A 41 -10.68 -9.23 -0.05
C ILE A 41 -10.11 -9.55 -1.44
N GLU A 42 -10.97 -9.58 -2.45
CA GLU A 42 -10.56 -9.86 -3.83
C GLU A 42 -9.61 -8.79 -4.34
N LYS A 43 -9.93 -7.51 -4.09
CA LYS A 43 -9.08 -6.42 -4.54
C LYS A 43 -7.72 -6.44 -3.85
N VAL A 44 -7.67 -6.68 -2.55
CA VAL A 44 -6.39 -6.80 -1.84
C VAL A 44 -5.56 -7.97 -2.37
N LYS A 45 -6.17 -9.12 -2.68
CA LYS A 45 -5.46 -10.26 -3.27
C LYS A 45 -4.89 -9.93 -4.66
N GLU A 46 -5.68 -9.28 -5.51
CA GLU A 46 -5.24 -8.83 -6.83
C GLU A 46 -4.04 -7.89 -6.71
N LEU A 47 -4.16 -6.88 -5.85
CA LEU A 47 -3.12 -5.92 -5.52
C LEU A 47 -1.83 -6.64 -5.06
N LEU A 48 -1.93 -7.61 -4.15
CA LEU A 48 -0.77 -8.38 -3.68
C LEU A 48 -0.13 -9.22 -4.79
N HIS A 49 -0.90 -9.72 -5.77
CA HIS A 49 -0.36 -10.44 -6.93
C HIS A 49 0.38 -9.54 -7.92
N GLU A 50 0.06 -8.24 -8.00
CA GLU A 50 0.76 -7.31 -8.89
C GLU A 50 2.26 -7.17 -8.54
N GLY A 51 2.66 -7.49 -7.31
CA GLY A 51 4.07 -7.54 -6.87
C GLY A 51 4.79 -6.18 -6.79
N ASN A 52 4.19 -5.12 -7.33
CA ASN A 52 4.73 -3.76 -7.34
C ASN A 52 4.18 -2.87 -6.21
N ILE A 53 3.31 -3.44 -5.38
CA ILE A 53 2.72 -2.75 -4.23
C ILE A 53 3.58 -2.99 -3.03
N THR A 54 3.75 -1.96 -2.20
CA THR A 54 4.59 -2.07 -1.00
C THR A 54 3.86 -1.77 0.28
N ARG A 55 2.73 -1.07 0.21
CA ARG A 55 1.85 -0.84 1.33
C ARG A 55 0.41 -0.74 0.86
N ILE A 56 -0.49 -1.39 1.58
CA ILE A 56 -1.94 -1.30 1.41
C ILE A 56 -2.50 -0.79 2.74
N ILE A 57 -3.26 0.28 2.68
CA ILE A 57 -3.88 0.94 3.84
C ILE A 57 -5.38 0.92 3.61
N ILE A 58 -6.13 0.41 4.57
CA ILE A 58 -7.58 0.33 4.50
C ILE A 58 -8.13 1.34 5.48
N LYS A 59 -9.02 2.18 4.97
CA LYS A 59 -9.69 3.23 5.71
C LYS A 59 -11.19 3.02 5.68
N ASP A 60 -11.84 3.45 6.75
CA ASP A 60 -13.29 3.59 6.84
C ASP A 60 -13.79 4.81 6.02
N GLU A 61 -15.10 4.96 5.88
CA GLU A 61 -15.75 6.14 5.26
C GLU A 61 -15.34 7.46 5.92
N LYS A 62 -14.96 7.41 7.20
CA LYS A 62 -14.46 8.56 7.98
C LYS A 62 -12.95 8.82 7.81
N ASP A 63 -12.32 8.22 6.80
CA ASP A 63 -10.88 8.29 6.51
C ASP A 63 -9.97 7.77 7.65
N LYS A 64 -10.54 7.02 8.60
CA LYS A 64 -9.81 6.42 9.72
C LYS A 64 -9.13 5.13 9.26
N ILE A 65 -7.83 5.00 9.51
CA ILE A 65 -7.07 3.78 9.21
C ILE A 65 -7.58 2.62 10.07
N MET A 66 -8.10 1.58 9.43
CA MET A 66 -8.60 0.36 10.06
C MET A 66 -7.57 -0.76 10.02
N LEU A 67 -6.85 -0.89 8.90
CA LEU A 67 -5.87 -1.94 8.69
C LEU A 67 -4.74 -1.45 7.80
N GLU A 68 -3.53 -1.90 8.10
CA GLU A 68 -2.35 -1.63 7.29
C GLU A 68 -1.60 -2.92 7.02
N ILE A 69 -1.27 -3.14 5.76
CA ILE A 69 -0.67 -4.37 5.25
C ILE A 69 0.60 -4.01 4.45
N PRO A 70 1.79 -4.42 4.91
CA PRO A 70 3.01 -4.31 4.12
C PRO A 70 3.03 -5.40 3.03
N ALA A 71 3.12 -4.99 1.78
CA ALA A 71 3.09 -5.88 0.61
C ALA A 71 4.50 -6.27 0.12
N THR A 72 5.44 -6.50 1.05
CA THR A 72 6.81 -6.89 0.70
C THR A 72 6.93 -8.39 0.45
N VAL A 73 7.82 -8.82 -0.45
CA VAL A 73 8.03 -10.23 -0.85
C VAL A 73 8.19 -11.20 0.34
N GLY A 74 8.80 -10.78 1.45
CA GLY A 74 8.97 -11.63 2.65
C GLY A 74 7.71 -11.77 3.52
N VAL A 75 6.72 -10.90 3.34
CA VAL A 75 5.53 -10.81 4.20
C VAL A 75 4.36 -11.62 3.61
N ILE A 76 4.31 -11.75 2.28
CA ILE A 76 3.26 -12.48 1.56
C ILE A 76 3.21 -13.97 1.95
N GLY A 77 4.35 -14.57 2.33
CA GLY A 77 4.40 -15.98 2.73
C GLY A 77 4.12 -16.27 4.21
N ALA A 78 4.53 -15.38 5.12
CA ALA A 78 4.54 -15.67 6.56
C ALA A 78 3.36 -15.06 7.34
N VAL A 79 2.82 -13.92 6.90
CA VAL A 79 1.87 -13.11 7.70
C VAL A 79 0.59 -12.75 6.91
N LEU A 80 0.42 -13.30 5.72
CA LEU A 80 -0.77 -13.04 4.88
C LEU A 80 -2.09 -13.47 5.54
N ALA A 81 -2.09 -14.62 6.23
CA ALA A 81 -3.30 -15.16 6.86
C ALA A 81 -3.92 -14.25 7.94
N PRO A 82 -3.14 -13.69 8.89
CA PRO A 82 -3.64 -12.69 9.85
C PRO A 82 -4.37 -11.49 9.22
N TRP A 83 -3.82 -10.90 8.16
CA TRP A 83 -4.45 -9.76 7.51
C TRP A 83 -5.67 -10.14 6.70
N LEU A 84 -5.66 -11.28 6.00
CA LEU A 84 -6.85 -11.77 5.29
C LEU A 84 -7.99 -12.10 6.27
N ALA A 85 -7.68 -12.62 7.46
CA ALA A 85 -8.67 -12.85 8.50
C ALA A 85 -9.26 -11.53 9.03
N ALA A 86 -8.41 -10.55 9.34
CA ALA A 86 -8.86 -9.22 9.75
C ALA A 86 -9.71 -8.53 8.68
N LEU A 87 -9.31 -8.65 7.42
CA LEU A 87 -10.07 -8.21 6.25
C LEU A 87 -11.45 -8.85 6.16
N GLY A 88 -11.55 -10.16 6.45
CA GLY A 88 -12.84 -10.86 6.48
C GLY A 88 -13.80 -10.31 7.52
N VAL A 89 -13.28 -9.98 8.71
CA VAL A 89 -14.10 -9.37 9.78
C VAL A 89 -14.53 -7.95 9.38
N ILE A 90 -13.63 -7.15 8.82
CA ILE A 90 -13.95 -5.80 8.36
C ILE A 90 -14.97 -5.84 7.22
N ALA A 91 -14.79 -6.75 6.26
CA ALA A 91 -15.69 -6.92 5.13
C ALA A 91 -17.11 -7.36 5.56
N ALA A 92 -17.23 -8.14 6.64
CA ALA A 92 -18.52 -8.55 7.17
C ALA A 92 -19.27 -7.45 7.95
N LEU A 93 -18.56 -6.41 8.42
CA LEU A 93 -19.12 -5.38 9.30
C LEU A 93 -19.25 -4.00 8.63
N ALA A 94 -18.34 -3.66 7.72
CA ALA A 94 -18.33 -2.41 7.00
C ALA A 94 -19.15 -2.50 5.71
N THR A 95 -19.72 -1.40 5.25
CA THR A 95 -20.50 -1.35 4.00
C THR A 95 -19.64 -0.84 2.83
N ASN A 96 -18.90 0.25 3.06
CA ASN A 96 -17.93 0.80 2.12
C ASN A 96 -16.57 0.98 2.79
N CYS A 97 -15.50 0.81 2.03
CA CYS A 97 -14.12 1.00 2.49
C CYS A 97 -13.31 1.76 1.43
N LYS A 98 -12.33 2.53 1.89
CA LYS A 98 -11.31 3.13 1.02
C LYS A 98 -10.01 2.34 1.14
N ILE A 99 -9.48 1.90 0.01
CA ILE A 99 -8.16 1.29 -0.09
C ILE A 99 -7.19 2.34 -0.62
N VAL A 100 -6.15 2.63 0.14
CA VAL A 100 -5.02 3.46 -0.29
C VAL A 100 -3.82 2.55 -0.52
N VAL A 101 -3.26 2.60 -1.72
CA VAL A 101 -2.17 1.73 -2.17
C VAL A 101 -0.94 2.57 -2.44
N GLU A 102 0.21 2.16 -1.90
CA GLU A 102 1.51 2.73 -2.23
C GLU A 102 2.26 1.77 -3.18
N ARG A 103 2.36 2.18 -4.44
CA ARG A 103 3.09 1.47 -5.50
C ARG A 103 4.49 2.05 -5.64
N ARG A 104 5.46 1.19 -5.94
CA ARG A 104 6.76 1.65 -6.46
C ARG A 104 6.64 1.76 -7.98
N GLU A 105 7.24 2.76 -8.59
CA GLU A 105 7.53 2.76 -10.04
C GLU A 105 9.04 2.54 -10.26
#